data_AF-V9LC27-F1
#
_entry.id   AF-V9LC27-F1
#
_cell.length_a   1.000
_cell.length_b   1.000
_cell.length_c   1.000
_cell.angle_alpha   90.00
_cell.angle_beta   90.00
_cell.angle_gamma   90.00
#
_symmetry.space_group_name_H-M   'P 1'
#
loop_
_entity.id
_entity.type
_entity.pdbx_description
1 polymer ?
#
loop_
_entity_poly.entity_id
_entity_poly.type
_entity_poly.pdbx_seq_one_letter_code
_entity_poly.pdbx_strand_id
1 'polypeptide(L)'
;MASGHFERSRRSTGGRSGVPPQRAMTSCPLVLCPYDPSHKIRSSRLPYHLVKCRKNHPEMAKILRVCPYNARHQIPHTEFQQHVAHCADGKNPGNGESAEWKVNRCPVAPDIGKAEERPPCAEDWDLDEEESTPPFIFGDGKSSAGKM
;
A
#
# COMPACT_ATOMS: atom_id res chain seq x y z
N MET A 1 27.13 -72.16 20.40
CA MET A 1 25.71 -71.82 20.20
C MET A 1 25.56 -70.34 20.53
N ALA A 2 25.59 -69.46 19.53
CA ALA A 2 25.51 -68.01 19.71
C ALA A 2 24.10 -67.55 19.37
N SER A 3 23.38 -67.08 20.39
CA SER A 3 22.05 -66.48 20.28
C SER A 3 22.17 -65.10 19.61
N GLY A 4 21.85 -65.01 18.33
CA GLY A 4 21.71 -63.74 17.61
C GLY A 4 20.26 -63.31 17.54
N HIS A 5 19.82 -62.44 18.45
CA HIS A 5 18.54 -61.74 18.36
C HIS A 5 18.64 -60.63 17.30
N PHE A 6 17.89 -60.76 16.20
CA PHE A 6 17.71 -59.70 15.22
C PHE A 6 16.39 -58.97 15.52
N GLU A 7 16.47 -57.90 16.32
CA GLU A 7 15.33 -57.05 16.63
C GLU A 7 14.93 -56.21 15.41
N ARG A 8 13.72 -56.45 14.89
CA ARG A 8 13.12 -55.62 13.84
C ARG A 8 12.70 -54.28 14.46
N SER A 9 13.47 -53.25 14.15
CA SER A 9 13.19 -51.85 14.50
C SER A 9 11.82 -51.43 13.95
N ARG A 10 10.82 -51.26 14.84
CA ARG A 10 9.53 -50.67 14.50
C ARG A 10 9.74 -49.16 14.35
N ARG A 11 9.62 -48.64 13.12
CA ARG A 11 9.57 -47.20 12.87
C ARG A 11 8.35 -46.62 13.58
N SER A 12 8.60 -45.88 14.66
CA SER A 12 7.61 -45.07 15.35
C SER A 12 7.09 -44.00 14.38
N THR A 13 5.85 -44.16 13.92
CA THR A 13 5.12 -43.10 13.21
C THR A 13 4.75 -42.03 14.21
N GLY A 14 5.69 -41.10 14.46
CA GLY A 14 5.39 -39.87 15.18
C GLY A 14 4.40 -39.06 14.37
N GLY A 15 3.12 -39.10 14.77
CA GLY A 15 2.08 -38.24 14.24
C GLY A 15 2.43 -36.79 14.49
N ARG A 16 2.82 -36.08 13.43
CA ARG A 16 2.91 -34.61 13.45
C ARG A 16 1.49 -34.07 13.44
N SER A 17 0.86 -33.96 14.61
CA SER A 17 -0.24 -33.01 14.83
C SER A 17 0.35 -31.59 14.94
N GLY A 18 1.08 -31.17 13.91
CA GLY A 18 1.51 -29.79 13.75
C GLY A 18 0.35 -29.01 13.16
N VAL A 19 -0.56 -28.54 14.02
CA VAL A 19 -1.48 -27.47 13.63
C VAL A 19 -0.58 -26.30 13.19
N PRO A 20 -0.66 -25.82 11.93
CA PRO A 20 0.16 -24.69 11.53
C PRO A 20 -0.16 -23.51 12.46
N PRO A 21 0.84 -22.72 12.91
CA PRO A 21 0.56 -21.55 13.72
C PRO A 21 -0.40 -20.67 12.91
N GLN A 22 -1.62 -20.53 13.40
CA GLN A 22 -2.57 -19.60 12.82
C GLN A 22 -1.85 -18.26 12.82
N ARG A 23 -1.51 -17.75 11.62
CA ARG A 23 -0.86 -16.45 11.46
C ARG A 23 -1.71 -15.47 12.25
N ALA A 24 -1.21 -15.03 13.41
CA ALA A 24 -1.87 -13.99 14.17
C ALA A 24 -1.99 -12.82 13.21
N MET A 25 -3.20 -12.54 12.71
CA MET A 25 -3.50 -11.34 11.97
C MET A 25 -3.12 -10.21 12.90
N THR A 26 -1.94 -9.63 12.68
CA THR A 26 -1.41 -8.54 13.49
C THR A 26 -2.47 -7.45 13.48
N SER A 27 -3.19 -7.34 14.59
CA SER A 27 -4.26 -6.38 14.75
C SER A 27 -3.62 -5.00 14.65
N CYS A 28 -3.80 -4.36 13.49
CA CYS A 28 -3.20 -3.06 13.24
C CYS A 28 -3.73 -2.09 14.29
N PRO A 29 -2.85 -1.43 15.08
CA PRO A 29 -3.26 -0.62 16.20
C PRO A 29 -4.16 0.54 15.75
N LEU A 30 -5.16 0.86 16.58
CA LEU A 30 -6.03 2.03 16.38
C LEU A 30 -5.35 3.28 16.96
N VAL A 31 -5.44 4.38 16.22
CA VAL A 31 -4.90 5.70 16.57
C VAL A 31 -5.99 6.75 16.42
N LEU A 32 -5.89 7.83 17.18
CA LEU A 32 -6.81 8.97 17.09
C LEU A 32 -6.41 9.91 15.95
N CYS A 33 -7.39 10.55 15.32
CA CYS A 33 -7.11 11.57 14.31
C CYS A 33 -6.64 12.87 14.98
N PRO A 34 -5.57 13.50 14.47
CA PRO A 34 -5.12 14.81 14.93
C PRO A 34 -6.10 15.96 14.66
N TYR A 35 -6.98 15.82 13.66
CA TYR A 35 -7.97 16.84 13.30
C TYR A 35 -9.26 16.73 14.12
N ASP A 36 -9.61 15.52 14.58
CA ASP A 36 -10.84 15.25 15.32
C ASP A 36 -10.67 14.03 16.25
N PRO A 37 -10.74 14.20 17.58
CA PRO A 37 -10.57 13.11 18.54
C PRO A 37 -11.68 12.05 18.49
N SER A 38 -12.82 12.33 17.84
CA SER A 38 -13.89 11.34 17.66
C SER A 38 -13.49 10.19 16.71
N HIS A 39 -12.54 10.44 15.81
CA HIS A 39 -12.09 9.46 14.82
C HIS A 39 -11.03 8.51 15.38
N LYS A 40 -11.39 7.22 15.50
CA LYS A 40 -10.47 6.10 15.80
C LYS A 40 -10.16 5.33 14.52
N ILE A 41 -8.91 5.36 14.06
CA ILE A 41 -8.49 4.87 12.74
C ILE A 41 -7.41 3.81 12.88
N ARG A 42 -7.43 2.78 12.03
CA ARG A 42 -6.31 1.83 11.96
C ARG A 42 -5.06 2.55 11.46
N SER A 43 -3.91 2.29 12.09
CA SER A 43 -2.63 2.93 11.74
C SER A 43 -2.30 2.83 10.25
N SER A 44 -2.63 1.71 9.60
CA SER A 44 -2.43 1.49 8.17
C SER A 44 -3.31 2.36 7.27
N ARG A 45 -4.47 2.81 7.77
CA ARG A 45 -5.41 3.67 7.03
C ARG A 45 -5.24 5.16 7.35
N LEU A 46 -4.41 5.50 8.35
CA LEU A 46 -4.21 6.88 8.78
C LEU A 46 -3.79 7.82 7.64
N PRO A 47 -2.81 7.50 6.77
CA PRO A 47 -2.39 8.42 5.71
C PRO A 47 -3.55 8.81 4.78
N TYR A 48 -4.33 7.82 4.34
CA TYR A 48 -5.50 8.03 3.50
C TYR A 48 -6.59 8.83 4.20
N HIS A 49 -6.79 8.59 5.50
CA HIS A 49 -7.74 9.34 6.31
C HIS A 49 -7.35 10.81 6.42
N LEU A 50 -6.08 11.11 6.69
CA LEU A 50 -5.58 12.48 6.88
C LEU A 50 -5.84 13.36 5.65
N VAL A 51 -5.70 12.83 4.43
CA VAL A 51 -5.96 13.60 3.19
C VAL A 51 -7.41 14.08 3.12
N LYS A 52 -8.38 13.23 3.47
CA LYS A 52 -9.80 13.57 3.44
C LYS A 52 -10.20 14.42 4.63
N CYS A 53 -9.74 14.04 5.83
CA CYS A 53 -10.09 14.73 7.07
C CYS A 53 -9.56 16.18 7.07
N ARG A 54 -8.35 16.41 6.56
CA ARG A 54 -7.81 17.78 6.41
C ARG A 54 -8.73 18.69 5.60
N LYS A 55 -9.39 18.19 4.55
CA LYS A 55 -10.32 18.98 3.73
C LYS A 55 -11.60 19.34 4.48
N ASN A 56 -12.03 18.48 5.39
CA ASN A 56 -13.25 18.67 6.17
C ASN A 56 -13.05 19.54 7.43
N HIS A 57 -11.81 19.66 7.92
CA HIS A 57 -11.47 20.42 9.13
C HIS A 57 -10.46 21.54 8.81
N PRO A 58 -10.88 22.60 8.08
CA PRO A 58 -9.99 23.66 7.64
C PRO A 58 -9.38 24.46 8.80
N GLU A 59 -10.10 24.63 9.91
CA GLU A 59 -9.60 25.34 11.09
C GLU A 59 -8.39 24.62 11.72
N MET A 60 -8.51 23.31 11.90
CA MET A 60 -7.39 22.48 12.39
C MET A 60 -6.27 22.38 11.36
N ALA A 61 -6.58 22.42 10.06
CA ALA A 61 -5.58 22.43 8.99
C ALA A 61 -4.72 23.71 8.94
N LYS A 62 -5.20 24.83 9.49
CA LYS A 62 -4.40 26.05 9.68
C LYS A 62 -3.41 25.92 10.83
N ILE A 63 -3.80 25.20 11.89
CA ILE A 63 -3.02 25.03 13.11
C ILE A 63 -1.95 23.94 12.94
N LEU A 64 -2.29 22.86 12.23
CA LEU A 64 -1.42 21.70 12.06
C LEU A 64 -0.63 21.76 10.75
N ARG A 65 0.64 21.36 10.82
CA ARG A 65 1.58 21.20 9.71
C ARG A 65 1.98 19.74 9.56
N VAL A 66 2.19 19.33 8.32
CA VAL A 66 2.68 17.99 8.00
C VAL A 66 4.21 18.00 8.05
N CYS A 67 4.81 17.03 8.76
CA CYS A 67 6.25 16.86 8.78
C CYS A 67 6.78 16.55 7.36
N PRO A 68 7.91 17.15 6.94
CA PRO A 68 8.52 16.86 5.64
C PRO A 68 9.07 15.42 5.53
N TYR A 69 9.46 14.80 6.66
CA TYR A 69 10.06 13.46 6.66
C TYR A 69 9.03 12.34 6.80
N ASN A 70 7.88 12.60 7.44
CA ASN A 70 6.85 11.60 7.66
C ASN A 70 5.44 12.21 7.61
N ALA A 71 4.67 11.88 6.57
CA ALA A 71 3.32 12.42 6.36
C ALA A 71 2.30 12.04 7.45
N ARG A 72 2.62 11.08 8.33
CA ARG A 72 1.78 10.72 9.48
C ARG A 72 1.88 11.73 10.62
N HIS A 73 2.98 12.48 10.69
CA HIS A 73 3.18 13.50 11.72
C HIS A 73 2.40 14.77 11.38
N GLN A 74 1.39 15.06 12.20
CA GLN A 74 0.63 16.31 12.19
C GLN A 74 1.03 17.11 13.43
N ILE A 75 1.78 18.19 13.24
CA ILE A 75 2.45 18.93 14.31
C ILE A 75 1.87 20.34 14.39
N PRO A 76 1.56 20.87 15.58
CA PRO A 76 1.15 22.27 15.73
C PRO A 76 2.19 23.24 15.17
N HIS A 77 1.72 24.34 14.59
CA HIS A 77 2.60 25.35 13.96
C HIS A 77 3.65 25.90 14.94
N THR A 78 3.31 26.03 16.22
CA THR A 78 4.19 26.53 17.29
C THR A 78 5.39 25.62 17.55
N GLU A 79 5.21 24.31 17.40
CA GLU A 79 6.21 23.29 17.75
C GLU A 79 6.91 22.72 16.50
N PHE A 80 6.46 23.11 15.31
CA PHE A 80 6.91 22.54 14.04
C PHE A 80 8.42 22.68 13.82
N GLN A 81 9.01 23.84 14.12
CA GLN A 81 10.45 24.08 13.93
C GLN A 81 11.30 23.15 14.83
N GLN A 82 10.89 23.00 16.09
CA GLN A 82 11.54 22.10 17.04
C GLN A 82 11.38 20.64 16.60
N HIS A 83 10.19 20.26 16.13
CA HIS A 83 9.95 18.93 15.58
C HIS A 83 10.88 18.61 14.42
N VAL A 84 10.99 19.50 13.42
CA VAL A 84 11.83 19.26 12.24
C VAL A 84 13.30 19.06 12.64
N ALA A 85 13.81 19.85 13.59
CA ALA A 85 15.19 19.73 14.07
C ALA A 85 15.48 18.39 14.80
N HIS A 86 14.48 17.79 15.44
CA HIS A 86 14.64 16.59 16.26
C HIS A 86 13.90 15.35 15.73
N CYS A 87 13.30 15.43 14.55
CA CYS A 87 12.46 14.37 13.99
C CYS A 87 13.26 13.08 13.82
N ALA A 88 12.75 11.97 14.36
CA ALA A 88 13.42 10.67 14.26
C ALA A 88 13.51 10.19 12.80
N ASP A 89 12.47 10.40 11.99
CA ASP A 89 12.44 10.03 10.57
C ASP A 89 13.37 10.90 9.70
N GLY A 90 13.73 12.10 10.17
CA GLY A 90 14.61 13.04 9.47
C GLY A 90 16.10 12.75 9.62
N LYS A 91 16.49 11.85 10.52
CA LYS A 91 17.90 11.49 10.77
C LYS A 91 18.42 10.37 9.85
N ASN A 92 17.66 10.01 8.81
CA ASN A 92 18.15 9.04 7.82
C ASN A 92 19.20 9.72 6.91
N PRO A 93 20.47 9.28 6.90
CA PRO A 93 21.55 9.95 6.14
C PRO A 93 21.41 9.88 4.60
N GLY A 94 20.26 9.48 4.05
CA GLY A 94 20.01 9.35 2.61
C GLY A 94 19.05 10.38 1.98
N ASN A 95 18.49 11.32 2.74
CA ASN A 95 17.52 12.31 2.25
C ASN A 95 17.95 13.76 2.57
N GLY A 96 19.20 14.07 2.26
CA GLY A 96 19.78 15.41 2.42
C GLY A 96 19.44 16.38 1.28
N GLU A 97 18.16 16.60 1.00
CA GLU A 97 17.74 17.78 0.24
C GLU A 97 16.86 18.66 1.12
N SER A 98 17.32 19.91 1.28
CA SER A 98 16.69 20.98 2.05
C SER A 98 15.17 20.95 1.88
N ALA A 99 14.44 20.93 3.00
CA ALA A 99 12.99 21.02 3.02
C ALA A 99 12.53 22.43 2.62
N GLU A 100 12.79 22.83 1.37
CA GLU A 100 12.06 23.89 0.70
C GLU A 100 10.69 23.31 0.31
N TRP A 101 9.85 23.20 1.33
CA TRP A 101 8.48 22.77 1.19
C TRP A 101 7.77 23.78 0.27
N LYS A 102 7.65 23.42 -1.00
CA LYS A 102 6.59 23.98 -1.84
C LYS A 102 5.32 23.47 -1.19
N VAL A 103 4.73 24.34 -0.36
CA VAL A 103 3.35 24.25 0.11
C VAL A 103 2.57 23.66 -1.03
N ASN A 104 1.72 22.70 -0.70
CA ASN A 104 0.54 22.28 -1.45
C ASN A 104 -0.33 23.48 -1.90
N ARG A 105 0.23 24.37 -2.71
CA ARG A 105 -0.46 25.09 -3.74
C ARG A 105 -0.88 23.99 -4.69
N CYS A 106 -2.18 23.67 -4.70
CA CYS A 106 -2.79 23.50 -6.00
C CYS A 106 -2.27 24.66 -6.85
N PRO A 107 -1.66 24.43 -8.02
CA PRO A 107 -1.41 25.53 -8.93
C PRO A 107 -2.73 26.28 -9.04
N VAL A 108 -2.80 27.53 -8.56
CA VAL A 108 -3.70 28.47 -9.22
C VAL A 108 -3.25 28.36 -10.65
N ALA A 109 -4.14 27.89 -11.53
CA ALA A 109 -3.83 27.76 -12.93
C ALA A 109 -3.13 29.07 -13.32
N PRO A 110 -1.86 29.05 -13.76
CA PRO A 110 -1.36 30.21 -14.47
C PRO A 110 -2.35 30.38 -15.62
N ASP A 111 -2.89 31.59 -15.72
CA ASP A 111 -3.72 32.04 -16.83
C ASP A 111 -3.19 31.40 -18.11
N ILE A 112 -4.01 30.51 -18.69
CA ILE A 112 -3.66 29.71 -19.87
C ILE A 112 -3.67 30.68 -21.05
N GLY A 113 -2.56 31.41 -21.15
CA GLY A 113 -2.25 32.35 -22.21
C GLY A 113 -1.24 31.77 -23.19
N LYS A 114 -1.20 30.44 -23.39
CA LYS A 114 -0.75 29.78 -24.63
C LYS A 114 -1.08 28.29 -24.54
N ALA A 115 -2.07 27.86 -25.30
CA ALA A 115 -2.27 26.44 -25.58
C ALA A 115 -1.09 25.98 -26.46
N GLU A 116 -0.03 25.47 -25.86
CA GLU A 116 0.88 24.61 -26.59
C GLU A 116 0.35 23.18 -26.48
N GLU A 117 -0.01 22.64 -27.63
CA GLU A 117 -0.66 21.36 -27.78
C GLU A 117 0.25 20.27 -27.20
N ARG A 118 -0.33 19.44 -26.33
CA ARG A 118 0.28 18.20 -25.87
C ARG A 118 0.75 17.46 -27.12
N PRO A 119 2.04 17.06 -27.23
CA PRO A 119 2.51 16.34 -28.41
C PRO A 119 1.56 15.17 -28.67
N PRO A 120 1.13 14.94 -29.93
CA PRO A 120 0.16 13.90 -30.23
C PRO A 120 0.71 12.59 -29.67
N CYS A 121 -0.11 11.92 -28.87
CA CYS A 121 0.12 10.55 -28.45
C CYS A 121 0.08 9.71 -29.73
N ALA A 122 1.21 9.56 -30.40
CA ALA A 122 1.33 8.86 -31.69
C ALA A 122 1.42 7.33 -31.51
N GLU A 123 1.26 6.83 -30.29
CA GLU A 123 1.16 5.42 -30.00
C GLU A 123 -0.33 5.04 -30.04
N ASP A 124 -0.81 4.74 -31.24
CA ASP A 124 -2.12 4.18 -31.52
C ASP A 124 -2.09 2.69 -31.15
N TRP A 125 -2.49 2.38 -29.92
CA TRP A 125 -2.52 1.01 -29.37
C TRP A 125 -3.66 0.15 -29.93
N ASP A 126 -4.42 0.65 -30.92
CA ASP A 126 -5.52 -0.05 -31.60
C ASP A 126 -5.18 -0.41 -33.06
N LEU A 127 -3.92 -0.29 -33.48
CA LEU A 127 -3.46 -0.90 -34.74
C LEU A 127 -3.25 -2.41 -34.56
N ASP A 128 -4.36 -3.13 -34.37
CA ASP A 128 -4.44 -4.55 -34.63
C ASP A 128 -4.33 -4.71 -36.15
N GLU A 129 -3.12 -5.03 -36.63
CA GLU A 129 -2.93 -5.53 -37.98
C GLU A 129 -3.81 -6.78 -38.13
N GLU A 130 -4.87 -6.69 -38.95
CA GLU A 130 -5.63 -7.84 -39.43
C GLU A 130 -4.70 -8.78 -40.22
N GLU A 131 -3.92 -9.59 -39.52
CA GLU A 131 -3.24 -10.74 -40.08
C GLU A 131 -3.77 -12.01 -39.40
N SER A 132 -4.90 -12.47 -39.93
CA SER A 132 -5.33 -13.88 -39.97
C SER A 132 -4.90 -14.73 -38.76
N THR A 133 -5.34 -14.37 -37.56
CA THR A 133 -5.27 -15.30 -36.44
C THR A 133 -6.29 -16.42 -36.69
N PRO A 134 -5.87 -17.70 -36.80
CA PRO A 134 -6.82 -18.79 -36.98
C PRO A 134 -7.77 -18.81 -35.78
N PRO A 135 -9.06 -19.15 -35.98
CA PRO A 135 -10.05 -19.09 -34.92
C PRO A 135 -9.57 -19.96 -33.75
N PHE A 136 -9.53 -19.35 -32.56
CA PHE A 136 -9.24 -20.06 -31.33
C PHE A 136 -10.42 -21.00 -31.04
N ILE A 137 -10.28 -22.27 -31.43
CA ILE A 137 -11.28 -23.30 -31.15
C ILE A 137 -11.21 -23.63 -29.66
N PHE A 138 -12.09 -23.03 -28.86
CA PHE A 138 -12.41 -23.57 -27.55
C PHE A 138 -13.04 -24.94 -27.78
N GLY A 139 -12.34 -26.00 -27.39
CA GLY A 139 -12.85 -27.35 -27.51
C GLY A 139 -14.15 -27.50 -26.73
N ASP A 140 -15.26 -27.64 -27.46
CA ASP A 140 -16.53 -28.11 -26.92
C ASP A 140 -16.33 -29.51 -26.32
N GLY A 141 -16.32 -29.58 -25.00
CA GLY A 141 -16.46 -30.80 -24.23
C GLY A 141 -17.86 -31.38 -24.44
N LYS A 142 -18.04 -32.11 -25.54
CA LYS A 142 -19.22 -32.95 -25.80
C LYS A 142 -19.20 -34.11 -24.81
N SER A 143 -19.73 -33.92 -23.61
CA SER A 143 -20.08 -35.05 -22.75
C SER A 143 -21.31 -35.70 -23.36
N SER A 144 -21.10 -36.81 -24.07
CA SER A 144 -22.15 -37.63 -24.65
C SER A 144 -23.07 -38.14 -23.54
N ALA A 145 -24.30 -37.62 -23.47
CA ALA A 145 -25.40 -38.29 -22.81
C ALA A 145 -25.81 -39.50 -23.69
N GLY A 146 -25.10 -40.60 -23.51
CA GLY A 146 -25.39 -41.90 -24.11
C GLY A 146 -26.27 -42.74 -23.17
N LYS A 147 -27.54 -42.84 -23.54
CA LYS A 147 -28.59 -43.68 -22.98
C LYS A 147 -28.30 -45.18 -23.22
N MET A 148 -28.38 -46.00 -22.18
CA MET A 148 -28.97 -47.34 -22.23
C MET A 148 -29.52 -47.71 -20.85
#